data_AF-A0A3L7AR28-F1
#
_entry.id   AF-A0A3L7AR28-F1
#
_cell.length_a   1.000
_cell.length_b   1.000
_cell.length_c   1.000
_cell.angle_alpha   90.00
_cell.angle_beta   90.00
_cell.angle_gamma   90.00
#
_symmetry.space_group_name_H-M   'P 1'
#
loop_
_entity.id
_entity.type
_entity.pdbx_description
1 polymer ?
#
loop_
_entity_poly.entity_id
_entity_poly.type
_entity_poly.pdbx_seq_one_letter_code
_entity_poly.pdbx_strand_id
1 'polypeptide(L)'
;MAGPSAPAPAAPTRRGRPRAAPAPAAEARAESPLDWLARRTDKAGRAMVDSAQLLAGERLRADFTRAGLTPAITTRWDASGVRGSAPEAFPDMVLAAKARLNLALAAVGPELSGVLLDVCCFLKGLEQVERERAWPARTAKVVLGLGLDRLARHYGLETRATGRARAAVRAWRAPRAQGPEPDAEPTPDDGGTGSL
;
A
#
# COMPACT_ATOMS: atom_id res chain seq x y z
N MET A 1 -5.16 75.59 -59.59
CA MET A 1 -6.12 74.64 -58.99
C MET A 1 -5.35 73.42 -58.52
N ALA A 2 -5.04 73.37 -57.22
CA ALA A 2 -4.34 72.26 -56.57
C ALA A 2 -5.32 71.59 -55.61
N GLY A 3 -5.62 70.31 -55.84
CA GLY A 3 -6.56 69.53 -55.03
C GLY A 3 -6.00 69.18 -53.65
N PRO A 4 -6.85 68.88 -52.67
CA PRO A 4 -6.44 68.61 -51.29
C PRO A 4 -5.73 67.27 -51.15
N SER A 5 -4.58 67.31 -50.47
CA SER A 5 -3.76 66.16 -50.08
C SER A 5 -4.47 65.32 -49.00
N ALA A 6 -4.57 64.01 -49.24
CA ALA A 6 -5.19 63.04 -48.34
C ALA A 6 -4.28 62.70 -47.12
N PRO A 7 -4.85 62.31 -45.96
CA PRO A 7 -4.09 62.04 -44.74
C PRO A 7 -3.46 60.63 -44.70
N ALA A 8 -2.39 60.52 -43.91
CA ALA A 8 -1.48 59.38 -43.75
C ALA A 8 -2.15 58.08 -43.23
N PRO A 9 -1.62 56.88 -43.58
CA PRO A 9 -1.95 55.66 -42.86
C PRO A 9 -1.00 55.40 -41.67
N ALA A 10 -1.63 55.00 -40.57
CA ALA A 10 -1.04 54.74 -39.26
C ALA A 10 -0.12 53.51 -39.21
N ALA A 11 0.83 53.55 -38.27
CA ALA A 11 1.75 52.47 -37.93
C ALA A 11 1.02 51.19 -37.45
N PRO A 12 1.57 49.99 -37.70
CA PRO A 12 0.96 48.74 -37.27
C PRO A 12 1.00 48.60 -35.75
N THR A 13 -0.18 48.41 -35.15
CA THR A 13 -0.33 48.08 -33.73
C THR A 13 0.19 46.66 -33.46
N ARG A 14 1.08 46.53 -32.47
CA ARG A 14 1.72 45.29 -32.04
C ARG A 14 0.66 44.33 -31.48
N ARG A 15 0.23 43.33 -32.26
CA ARG A 15 -0.59 42.21 -31.78
C ARG A 15 0.09 41.56 -30.58
N GLY A 16 -0.63 41.49 -29.46
CA GLY A 16 -0.16 40.85 -28.24
C GLY A 16 0.19 39.38 -28.47
N ARG A 17 1.38 38.98 -28.01
CA ARG A 17 1.82 37.59 -27.94
C ARG A 17 0.86 36.84 -27.00
N PRO A 18 0.23 35.72 -27.41
CA PRO A 18 -0.57 34.93 -26.49
C PRO A 18 0.33 34.43 -25.36
N ARG A 19 -0.05 34.72 -24.12
CA ARG A 19 0.62 34.21 -22.92
C ARG A 19 0.53 32.69 -22.98
N ALA A 20 1.68 32.02 -23.14
CA ALA A 20 1.76 30.57 -23.09
C ALA A 20 1.04 30.10 -21.82
N ALA A 21 0.01 29.27 -22.00
CA ALA A 21 -0.67 28.64 -20.89
C ALA A 21 0.38 27.88 -20.05
N PRO A 22 0.29 27.91 -18.72
CA PRO A 22 1.19 27.10 -17.91
C PRO A 22 1.07 25.66 -18.37
N ALA A 23 2.22 25.04 -18.68
CA ALA A 23 2.30 23.60 -18.93
C ALA A 23 1.51 22.87 -17.84
N PRO A 24 0.78 21.78 -18.16
CA PRO A 24 0.01 21.06 -17.16
C PRO A 24 0.95 20.74 -16.01
N ALA A 25 0.60 21.26 -14.84
CA ALA A 25 1.37 21.09 -13.63
C ALA A 25 1.72 19.62 -13.51
N ALA A 26 3.02 19.34 -13.45
CA ALA A 26 3.53 18.03 -13.09
C ALA A 26 2.68 17.54 -11.93
N GLU A 27 1.94 16.47 -12.20
CA GLU A 27 1.01 15.78 -11.31
C GLU A 27 1.60 15.85 -9.91
N ALA A 28 1.01 16.70 -9.05
CA ALA A 28 1.48 16.85 -7.69
C ALA A 28 1.39 15.44 -7.11
N ARG A 29 2.55 14.80 -6.92
CA ARG A 29 2.69 13.49 -6.27
C ARG A 29 2.11 13.66 -4.87
N ALA A 30 0.81 13.50 -4.74
CA ALA A 30 0.19 13.23 -3.47
C ALA A 30 0.93 12.00 -2.94
N GLU A 31 1.64 12.20 -1.83
CA GLU A 31 2.47 11.20 -1.20
C GLU A 31 1.67 9.90 -1.04
N SER A 32 2.21 8.78 -1.55
CA SER A 32 1.54 7.48 -1.42
C SER A 32 1.45 7.11 0.06
N PRO A 33 0.36 6.49 0.57
CA PRO A 33 0.31 6.01 1.96
C PRO A 33 1.49 5.09 2.31
N LEU A 34 2.03 4.37 1.32
CA LEU A 34 3.23 3.55 1.48
C LEU A 34 4.50 4.39 1.64
N ASP A 35 4.64 5.52 0.94
CA ASP A 35 5.77 6.43 1.09
C ASP A 35 5.83 7.00 2.51
N TRP A 36 4.67 7.38 3.06
CA TRP A 36 4.58 7.85 4.44
C TRP A 36 4.93 6.74 5.44
N LEU A 37 4.45 5.51 5.21
CA LEU A 37 4.77 4.35 6.06
C LEU A 37 6.26 3.96 5.97
N ALA A 38 6.89 4.10 4.81
CA ALA A 38 8.30 3.79 4.62
C ALA A 38 9.21 4.80 5.36
N ARG A 39 8.80 6.07 5.46
CA ARG A 39 9.51 7.09 6.23
C ARG A 39 9.30 6.96 7.75
N ARG A 40 8.21 6.35 8.17
CA ARG A 40 7.85 6.23 9.59
C ARG A 40 8.46 4.99 10.21
N THR A 41 8.94 5.13 11.44
CA THR A 41 9.48 4.01 12.21
C THR A 41 8.50 3.50 13.27
N ASP A 42 8.51 2.19 13.49
CA ASP A 42 7.81 1.57 14.61
C ASP A 42 8.46 1.93 15.96
N LYS A 43 7.88 1.45 17.07
CA LYS A 43 8.44 1.63 18.42
C LYS A 43 9.84 1.05 18.59
N ALA A 44 10.28 0.19 17.68
CA ALA A 44 11.60 -0.43 17.66
C ALA A 44 12.56 0.28 16.67
N GLY A 45 12.18 1.44 16.12
CA GLY A 45 13.03 2.25 15.25
C GLY A 45 13.17 1.72 13.83
N ARG A 46 12.35 0.75 13.40
CA ARG A 46 12.41 0.18 12.05
C ARG A 46 11.32 0.77 11.16
N ALA A 47 11.62 0.96 9.88
CA ALA A 47 10.62 1.40 8.90
C ALA A 47 9.37 0.50 8.97
N MET A 48 8.19 1.11 8.92
CA MET A 48 6.94 0.34 9.02
C MET A 48 6.66 -0.48 7.76
N VAL A 49 7.23 -0.07 6.64
CA VAL A 49 7.25 -0.74 5.32
C VAL A 49 8.70 -0.69 4.82
N ASP A 50 9.27 -1.82 4.40
CA ASP A 50 10.63 -1.86 3.84
C ASP A 50 10.66 -1.50 2.34
N SER A 51 11.86 -1.43 1.76
CA SER A 51 12.04 -1.03 0.36
C SER A 51 11.42 -2.01 -0.65
N ALA A 52 11.46 -3.32 -0.39
CA ALA A 52 10.87 -4.30 -1.28
C ALA A 52 9.35 -4.26 -1.20
N GLN A 53 8.80 -4.11 0.01
CA GLN A 53 7.38 -3.93 0.22
C GLN A 53 6.86 -2.64 -0.44
N LEU A 54 7.59 -1.53 -0.32
CA LEU A 54 7.27 -0.27 -1.01
C LEU A 54 7.24 -0.45 -2.53
N LEU A 55 8.32 -1.01 -3.11
CA LEU A 55 8.40 -1.27 -4.55
C LEU A 55 7.29 -2.21 -5.04
N ALA A 56 6.97 -3.25 -4.26
CA ALA A 56 5.91 -4.19 -4.58
C ALA A 56 4.54 -3.51 -4.62
N GLY A 57 4.23 -2.70 -3.60
CA GLY A 57 2.96 -1.95 -3.54
C GLY A 57 2.83 -0.90 -4.64
N GLU A 58 3.90 -0.16 -4.94
CA GLU A 58 3.91 0.82 -6.04
C GLU A 58 3.79 0.15 -7.41
N ARG A 59 4.39 -1.04 -7.60
CA ARG A 59 4.22 -1.82 -8.83
C ARG A 59 2.78 -2.29 -9.01
N LEU A 60 2.15 -2.78 -7.94
CA LEU A 60 0.73 -3.15 -7.95
C LEU A 60 -0.16 -1.96 -8.32
N ARG A 61 0.09 -0.79 -7.73
CA ARG A 61 -0.61 0.46 -8.06
C ARG A 61 -0.44 0.83 -9.53
N ALA A 62 0.77 0.74 -10.07
CA ALA A 62 1.05 1.04 -11.46
C ALA A 62 0.29 0.11 -12.43
N ASP A 63 0.22 -1.19 -12.13
CA ASP A 63 -0.56 -2.14 -12.92
C ASP A 63 -2.07 -1.88 -12.79
N PHE A 64 -2.56 -1.54 -11.60
CA PHE A 64 -3.97 -1.16 -11.39
C PHE A 64 -4.37 0.10 -12.18
N THR A 65 -3.55 1.15 -12.17
CA THR A 65 -3.78 2.36 -12.94
C THR A 65 -3.73 2.10 -14.44
N ARG A 66 -2.74 1.31 -14.91
CA ARG A 66 -2.62 0.94 -16.34
C ARG A 66 -3.76 0.03 -16.81
N ALA A 67 -4.34 -0.77 -15.91
CA ALA A 67 -5.52 -1.58 -16.19
C ALA A 67 -6.81 -0.76 -16.36
N GLY A 68 -6.78 0.56 -16.09
CA GLY A 68 -7.93 1.45 -16.19
C GLY A 68 -8.99 1.20 -15.12
N LEU A 69 -8.58 0.66 -13.97
CA LEU A 69 -9.49 0.30 -12.87
C LEU A 69 -9.67 1.42 -11.83
N THR A 70 -8.96 2.54 -11.97
CA THR A 70 -9.13 3.71 -11.12
C THR A 70 -10.53 4.30 -11.31
N PRO A 71 -11.30 4.53 -10.23
CA PRO A 71 -12.59 5.23 -10.33
C PRO A 71 -12.37 6.59 -10.98
N ALA A 72 -13.03 6.85 -12.11
CA ALA A 72 -12.93 8.11 -12.82
C ALA A 72 -13.64 9.21 -12.02
N ILE A 73 -12.93 9.87 -11.09
CA ILE A 73 -13.39 11.11 -10.48
C ILE A 73 -13.27 12.19 -11.56
N THR A 74 -14.39 12.40 -12.26
CA THR A 74 -14.73 13.57 -13.06
C THR A 74 -13.55 14.30 -13.69
N THR A 75 -13.10 13.84 -14.86
CA THR A 75 -12.74 14.61 -16.07
C THR A 75 -12.12 13.62 -17.03
N ARG A 76 -12.90 13.14 -18.00
CA ARG A 76 -12.36 12.43 -19.15
C ARG A 76 -11.61 13.48 -19.97
N TRP A 77 -10.32 13.64 -19.70
CA TRP A 77 -9.44 14.32 -20.65
C TRP A 77 -9.39 13.41 -21.86
N ASP A 78 -10.12 13.77 -22.91
CA ASP A 78 -10.00 13.13 -24.21
C ASP A 78 -8.52 13.08 -24.57
N ALA A 79 -7.96 11.88 -24.61
CA ALA A 79 -6.61 11.62 -25.10
C ALA A 79 -6.60 11.74 -26.63
N SER A 80 -7.00 12.90 -27.16
CA SER A 80 -6.70 13.31 -28.52
C SER A 80 -5.39 14.09 -28.50
N GLY A 81 -4.24 13.40 -28.62
CA GLY A 81 -2.99 14.14 -28.63
C GLY A 81 -1.65 13.43 -28.53
N VAL A 82 -1.49 12.20 -29.02
CA VAL A 82 -0.13 11.71 -29.38
C VAL A 82 -0.19 11.09 -30.76
N ARG A 83 0.32 11.82 -31.75
CA ARG A 83 0.63 11.30 -33.08
C ARG A 83 1.77 10.30 -32.94
N GLY A 84 1.55 9.05 -33.32
CA GLY A 84 2.64 8.12 -33.65
C GLY A 84 2.77 6.83 -32.82
N SER A 85 1.68 6.14 -32.47
CA SER A 85 1.66 4.67 -32.36
C SER A 85 0.23 4.17 -32.19
N ALA A 86 -0.07 3.02 -32.79
CA ALA A 86 -1.41 2.58 -33.16
C ALA A 86 -2.43 2.44 -32.01
N PRO A 87 -3.74 2.63 -32.28
CA PRO A 87 -4.84 2.33 -31.36
C PRO A 87 -4.84 0.90 -30.82
N GLU A 88 -4.19 -0.06 -31.49
CA GLU A 88 -4.15 -1.48 -31.10
C GLU A 88 -3.21 -1.78 -29.93
N ALA A 89 -2.14 -1.02 -29.73
CA ALA A 89 -1.21 -1.23 -28.62
C ALA A 89 -1.82 -0.83 -27.26
N PHE A 90 -2.79 0.09 -27.26
CA PHE A 90 -3.44 0.57 -26.03
C PHE A 90 -4.29 -0.52 -25.35
N PRO A 91 -5.21 -1.22 -26.06
CA PRO A 91 -5.93 -2.39 -25.56
C PRO A 91 -4.99 -3.49 -25.04
N ASP A 92 -3.92 -3.81 -25.76
CA ASP A 92 -2.98 -4.86 -25.37
C ASP A 92 -2.24 -4.53 -24.08
N MET A 93 -1.81 -3.28 -23.91
CA MET A 93 -1.18 -2.83 -22.66
C MET A 93 -2.13 -2.90 -21.46
N VAL A 94 -3.40 -2.54 -21.65
CA VAL A 94 -4.44 -2.62 -20.61
C VAL A 94 -4.72 -4.08 -20.25
N LEU A 95 -4.84 -4.96 -21.25
CA LEU A 95 -5.06 -6.38 -21.05
C LEU A 95 -3.87 -7.04 -20.32
N ALA A 96 -2.64 -6.71 -20.73
CA ALA A 96 -1.44 -7.19 -20.06
C ALA A 96 -1.34 -6.69 -18.61
N ALA A 97 -1.75 -5.44 -18.33
CA ALA A 97 -1.82 -4.91 -16.97
C ALA A 97 -2.86 -5.64 -16.11
N LYS A 98 -4.05 -5.89 -16.65
CA LYS A 98 -5.09 -6.70 -15.98
C LYS A 98 -4.60 -8.11 -15.67
N ALA A 99 -3.90 -8.75 -16.61
CA ALA A 99 -3.33 -10.07 -16.41
C ALA A 99 -2.30 -10.07 -15.27
N ARG A 100 -1.36 -9.12 -15.26
CA ARG A 100 -0.36 -9.00 -14.17
C ARG A 100 -1.01 -8.72 -12.82
N LEU A 101 -1.98 -7.82 -12.77
CA LEU A 101 -2.74 -7.52 -11.55
C LEU A 101 -3.44 -8.78 -11.01
N ASN A 102 -4.15 -9.51 -11.87
CA ASN A 102 -4.86 -10.73 -11.48
C ASN A 102 -3.91 -11.82 -10.98
N LEU A 103 -2.76 -12.00 -11.63
CA LEU A 103 -1.72 -12.94 -11.17
C LEU A 103 -1.16 -12.53 -9.80
N ALA A 104 -0.93 -11.25 -9.56
CA ALA A 104 -0.48 -10.74 -8.27
C ALA A 104 -1.52 -10.96 -7.15
N LEU A 105 -2.78 -10.65 -7.41
CA LEU A 105 -3.87 -10.87 -6.44
C LEU A 105 -4.10 -12.37 -6.17
N ALA A 106 -4.04 -13.23 -7.19
CA ALA A 106 -4.10 -14.68 -7.02
C ALA A 106 -2.92 -15.20 -6.20
N ALA A 107 -1.71 -14.70 -6.47
CA ALA A 107 -0.52 -15.07 -5.73
C ALA A 107 -0.58 -14.64 -4.28
N VAL A 108 -1.21 -13.50 -3.96
CA VAL A 108 -1.42 -13.00 -2.59
C VAL A 108 -2.59 -13.69 -1.87
N GLY A 109 -3.62 -14.10 -2.60
CA GLY A 109 -4.82 -14.74 -2.08
C GLY A 109 -5.93 -13.76 -1.66
N PRO A 110 -7.19 -14.23 -1.60
CA PRO A 110 -8.37 -13.37 -1.42
C PRO A 110 -8.38 -12.62 -0.08
N GLU A 111 -7.90 -13.26 0.99
CA GLU A 111 -7.90 -12.69 2.35
C GLU A 111 -7.06 -11.41 2.47
N LEU A 112 -5.95 -11.33 1.71
CA LEU A 112 -4.99 -10.23 1.78
C LEU A 112 -5.13 -9.25 0.61
N SER A 113 -5.74 -9.68 -0.50
CA SER A 113 -5.95 -8.86 -1.69
C SER A 113 -6.75 -7.58 -1.38
N GLY A 114 -7.77 -7.69 -0.54
CA GLY A 114 -8.62 -6.56 -0.20
C GLY A 114 -7.86 -5.40 0.45
N VAL A 115 -7.01 -5.67 1.45
CA VAL A 115 -6.25 -4.61 2.14
C VAL A 115 -5.17 -4.00 1.24
N LEU A 116 -4.57 -4.79 0.33
CA LEU A 116 -3.62 -4.26 -0.64
C LEU A 116 -4.28 -3.28 -1.60
N LEU A 117 -5.46 -3.62 -2.13
CA LEU A 117 -6.21 -2.73 -3.02
C LEU A 117 -6.63 -1.45 -2.29
N ASP A 118 -7.14 -1.56 -1.06
CA ASP A 118 -7.52 -0.42 -0.23
C ASP A 118 -6.37 0.58 -0.03
N VAL A 119 -5.19 0.11 0.35
CA VAL A 119 -4.07 0.98 0.69
C VAL A 119 -3.24 1.38 -0.53
N CYS A 120 -2.93 0.44 -1.42
CA CYS A 120 -2.02 0.70 -2.54
C CYS A 120 -2.74 1.33 -3.73
N CYS A 121 -4.00 0.97 -3.99
CA CYS A 121 -4.74 1.40 -5.19
C CYS A 121 -5.74 2.51 -4.88
N PHE A 122 -6.50 2.38 -3.78
CA PHE A 122 -7.47 3.38 -3.34
C PHE A 122 -6.90 4.40 -2.35
N LEU A 123 -5.63 4.24 -1.97
CA LEU A 123 -4.88 5.17 -1.12
C LEU A 123 -5.55 5.46 0.24
N LYS A 124 -6.31 4.50 0.76
CA LYS A 124 -6.94 4.63 2.08
C LYS A 124 -5.88 4.61 3.17
N GLY A 125 -6.07 5.46 4.19
CA GLY A 125 -5.26 5.39 5.42
C GLY A 125 -5.59 4.14 6.23
N LEU A 126 -4.62 3.66 7.02
CA LEU A 126 -4.80 2.43 7.82
C LEU A 126 -5.98 2.51 8.80
N GLU A 127 -6.21 3.66 9.42
CA GLU A 127 -7.34 3.87 10.35
C GLU A 127 -8.70 3.78 9.64
N GLN A 128 -8.77 4.24 8.39
CA GLN A 128 -9.97 4.10 7.57
C GLN A 128 -10.23 2.62 7.24
N VAL A 129 -9.20 1.89 6.83
CA VAL A 129 -9.29 0.45 6.56
C VAL A 129 -9.76 -0.32 7.79
N GLU A 130 -9.23 0.00 8.98
CA GLU A 130 -9.63 -0.64 10.23
C GLU A 130 -11.12 -0.40 10.54
N ARG A 131 -11.58 0.84 10.38
CA ARG A 131 -12.99 1.20 10.58
C ARG A 131 -13.92 0.49 9.59
N GLU A 132 -13.60 0.50 8.30
CA GLU A 132 -14.43 -0.11 7.25
C GLU A 132 -14.51 -1.64 7.37
N ARG A 133 -13.44 -2.27 7.86
CA ARG A 133 -13.36 -3.72 8.04
C ARG A 133 -13.73 -4.20 9.45
N ALA A 134 -14.12 -3.28 10.33
CA ALA A 134 -14.36 -3.54 11.76
C ALA A 134 -13.20 -4.27 12.45
N TRP A 135 -11.96 -3.95 12.04
CA TRP A 135 -10.77 -4.51 12.67
C TRP A 135 -10.36 -3.74 13.93
N PRO A 136 -9.80 -4.43 14.94
CA PRO A 136 -9.20 -3.76 16.09
C PRO A 136 -8.05 -2.83 15.66
N ALA A 137 -7.80 -1.80 16.46
CA ALA A 137 -6.74 -0.82 16.18
C ALA A 137 -5.37 -1.50 15.99
N ARG A 138 -4.59 -0.99 15.03
CA ARG A 138 -3.25 -1.47 14.63
C ARG A 138 -3.22 -2.83 13.91
N THR A 139 -4.37 -3.41 13.57
CA THR A 139 -4.45 -4.66 12.80
C THR A 139 -4.09 -4.44 11.34
N ALA A 140 -4.53 -3.33 10.73
CA ALA A 140 -4.34 -3.11 9.30
C ALA A 140 -2.84 -3.09 8.93
N LYS A 141 -1.99 -2.54 9.80
CA LYS A 141 -0.53 -2.54 9.59
C LYS A 141 0.04 -3.95 9.47
N VAL A 142 -0.40 -4.87 10.33
CA VAL A 142 0.11 -6.25 10.37
C VAL A 142 -0.34 -7.00 9.13
N VAL A 143 -1.64 -6.91 8.81
CA VAL A 143 -2.21 -7.59 7.64
C VAL A 143 -1.66 -7.03 6.34
N LEU A 144 -1.48 -5.70 6.24
CA LEU A 144 -0.83 -5.06 5.10
C LEU A 144 0.60 -5.58 4.90
N GLY A 145 1.39 -5.67 5.98
CA GLY A 145 2.75 -6.22 5.92
C GLY A 145 2.78 -7.65 5.38
N LEU A 146 1.89 -8.52 5.86
CA LEU A 146 1.78 -9.90 5.35
C LEU A 146 1.41 -9.94 3.85
N GLY A 147 0.51 -9.06 3.41
CA GLY A 147 0.16 -8.92 2.01
C GLY A 147 1.34 -8.46 1.15
N LEU A 148 2.06 -7.43 1.60
CA LEU A 148 3.23 -6.88 0.90
C LEU A 148 4.39 -7.88 0.84
N ASP A 149 4.62 -8.68 1.89
CA ASP A 149 5.63 -9.75 1.88
C ASP A 149 5.32 -10.82 0.83
N ARG A 150 4.04 -11.18 0.69
CA ARG A 150 3.61 -12.16 -0.31
C ARG A 150 3.68 -11.58 -1.73
N LEU A 151 3.35 -10.31 -1.87
CA LEU A 151 3.44 -9.58 -3.13
C LEU A 151 4.90 -9.37 -3.59
N ALA A 152 5.81 -9.01 -2.68
CA ALA A 152 7.23 -8.87 -2.96
C ALA A 152 7.84 -10.18 -3.46
N ARG A 153 7.47 -11.31 -2.83
CA ARG A 153 7.85 -12.66 -3.30
C ARG A 153 7.32 -12.95 -4.71
N HIS A 154 6.05 -12.62 -4.99
CA HIS A 154 5.48 -12.78 -6.33
C HIS A 154 6.24 -11.97 -7.40
N TYR A 155 6.67 -10.75 -7.07
CA TYR A 155 7.43 -9.91 -8.00
C TYR A 155 8.94 -10.22 -8.04
N GLY A 156 9.43 -11.20 -7.27
CA GLY A 156 10.85 -11.52 -7.17
C GLY A 156 11.68 -10.40 -6.53
N LEU A 157 11.05 -9.53 -5.74
CA LEU A 157 11.69 -8.40 -5.07
C LEU A 157 12.29 -8.79 -3.72
N GLU A 158 12.68 -10.05 -3.53
CA GLU A 158 13.09 -10.55 -2.22
C GLU A 158 14.26 -9.75 -1.64
N THR A 159 13.96 -8.89 -0.67
CA THR A 159 14.92 -8.52 0.35
C THR A 159 15.06 -9.73 1.26
N ARG A 160 16.24 -10.35 1.28
CA ARG A 160 16.59 -11.39 2.25
C ARG A 160 16.19 -10.88 3.62
N ALA A 161 15.12 -11.44 4.21
CA ALA A 161 14.69 -11.02 5.52
C ALA A 161 15.88 -11.25 6.46
N THR A 162 16.49 -10.18 6.97
CA THR A 162 17.24 -10.23 8.22
C THR A 162 16.20 -10.51 9.28
N GLY A 163 15.82 -11.78 9.37
CA GLY A 163 14.99 -12.32 10.42
C GLY A 163 15.59 -11.82 11.73
N ARG A 164 14.71 -11.29 12.58
CA ARG A 164 15.01 -10.80 13.92
C ARG A 164 16.15 -11.63 14.50
N ALA A 165 17.29 -11.00 14.83
CA ALA A 165 18.18 -11.58 15.82
C ALA A 165 17.28 -11.93 17.01
N ARG A 166 17.11 -13.24 17.19
CA ARG A 166 15.89 -13.93 17.63
C ARG A 166 14.89 -13.08 18.40
N ALA A 167 13.68 -13.04 17.87
CA ALA A 167 12.53 -12.90 18.72
C ALA A 167 12.54 -14.02 19.72
N ALA A 168 12.88 -13.76 20.98
CA ALA A 168 12.43 -14.65 22.02
C ALA A 168 10.90 -14.64 21.95
N VAL A 169 10.33 -15.68 21.34
CA VAL A 169 8.93 -16.04 21.53
C VAL A 169 8.78 -16.13 23.04
N ARG A 170 8.09 -15.15 23.65
CA ARG A 170 7.77 -15.23 25.06
C ARG A 170 6.63 -16.23 25.18
N ALA A 171 7.06 -17.50 25.22
CA ALA A 171 6.35 -18.73 25.52
C ALA A 171 4.83 -18.69 25.35
N TRP A 172 4.31 -19.49 24.42
CA TRP A 172 2.99 -20.06 24.59
C TRP A 172 3.03 -21.00 25.81
N ARG A 173 2.35 -20.63 26.89
CA ARG A 173 2.13 -21.52 28.04
C ARG A 173 0.76 -22.16 27.89
N ALA A 174 0.73 -23.49 27.83
CA ALA A 174 -0.52 -24.24 28.00
C ALA A 174 -1.02 -24.08 29.45
N PRO A 175 -2.34 -24.20 29.70
CA PRO A 175 -2.88 -24.27 31.06
C PRO A 175 -2.21 -25.44 31.79
N ARG A 176 -1.53 -25.16 32.90
CA ARG A 176 -1.00 -26.22 33.77
C ARG A 176 -2.20 -26.83 34.47
N ALA A 177 -2.61 -28.02 34.04
CA ALA A 177 -3.52 -28.83 34.86
C ALA A 177 -2.82 -29.02 36.21
N GLN A 178 -3.37 -28.40 37.25
CA GLN A 178 -2.99 -28.71 38.62
C GLN A 178 -3.53 -30.11 38.87
N GLY A 179 -2.64 -31.10 38.88
CA GLY A 179 -2.99 -32.42 39.39
C GLY A 179 -3.36 -32.30 40.87
N PRO A 180 -4.26 -33.14 41.39
CA PRO A 180 -4.64 -33.12 42.80
C PRO A 180 -3.41 -33.31 43.70
N GLU A 181 -3.39 -32.57 44.82
CA GLU A 181 -2.32 -32.62 45.83
C GLU A 181 -2.06 -34.05 46.34
N PRO A 182 -0.83 -34.34 46.81
CA PRO A 182 -0.49 -35.64 47.36
C PRO A 182 -1.24 -35.88 48.67
N ASP A 183 -1.89 -37.03 48.76
CA ASP A 183 -2.45 -37.53 50.01
C ASP A 183 -1.36 -37.55 51.09
N ALA A 184 -1.57 -36.76 52.14
CA ALA A 184 -0.77 -36.83 53.35
C ALA A 184 -1.07 -38.17 54.03
N GLU A 185 -0.14 -39.11 53.95
CA GLU A 185 -0.18 -40.31 54.79
C GLU A 185 0.01 -39.89 56.27
N PRO A 186 -0.87 -40.34 57.18
CA PRO A 186 -0.75 -40.06 58.60
C PRO A 186 0.47 -40.77 59.21
N THR A 187 1.14 -40.09 60.13
CA THR A 187 2.30 -40.55 60.88
C THR A 187 2.02 -41.85 61.66
N PRO A 188 3.03 -42.72 61.88
CA PRO A 188 2.85 -43.99 62.56
C PRO A 188 2.45 -43.82 64.03
N ASP A 189 1.53 -44.68 64.48
CA ASP A 189 1.03 -44.82 65.84
C ASP A 189 2.17 -45.22 66.79
N ASP A 190 2.46 -44.37 67.77
CA ASP A 190 3.43 -44.64 68.83
C ASP A 190 2.85 -45.72 69.77
N GLY A 191 3.37 -46.93 69.63
CA GLY A 191 3.09 -48.07 70.51
C GLY A 191 3.37 -47.72 71.96
N GLY A 192 2.31 -47.68 72.77
CA GLY A 192 2.31 -47.31 74.17
C GLY A 192 3.25 -48.12 75.05
N THR A 193 3.95 -47.38 75.89
CA THR A 193 4.65 -47.84 77.09
C THR A 193 3.66 -48.25 78.19
N GLY A 194 3.73 -49.50 78.62
CA GLY A 194 3.72 -49.89 80.04
C GLY A 194 2.36 -50.16 80.73
N SER A 195 2.14 -51.43 81.09
CA SER A 195 1.76 -51.83 82.46
C SER A 195 1.76 -53.36 82.63
N LEU A 196 2.74 -53.84 83.42
CA LEU A 196 2.71 -54.85 84.50
C LEU A 196 4.02 -55.66 84.57
#